data_AF-A0A838U8U2-F1
#
_entry.id   AF-A0A838U8U2-F1
#
_cell.length_a   1.000
_cell.length_b   1.000
_cell.length_c   1.000
_cell.angle_alpha   90.00
_cell.angle_beta   90.00
_cell.angle_gamma   90.00
#
_symmetry.space_group_name_H-M   'P 1'
#
loop_
_entity.id
_entity.type
_entity.pdbx_description
1 polymer ?
#
loop_
_entity_poly.entity_id
_entity_poly.type
_entity_poly.pdbx_seq_one_letter_code
_entity_poly.pdbx_strand_id
1 'polypeptide(L)'
;MKIPILAAGLVATLGIATATGQQAKSNSTPTRASAAEREKAFAAMLEGQRYMWLVSRTRSQTVMATNASLAKSAFARAVETDPSLAEAYTAMAELAIVAPPGDSASAVDLAKRAVRIDQDNIGAHRILARLYT
;
A
#
# COMPACT_ATOMS: atom_id res chain seq x y z
N MET A 1 0.68 -12.82 -68.11
CA MET A 1 -0.78 -12.55 -68.08
C MET A 1 -1.52 -13.87 -67.98
N LYS A 2 -2.15 -14.14 -66.82
CA LYS A 2 -3.07 -15.25 -66.57
C LYS A 2 -4.07 -14.75 -65.51
N ILE A 3 -5.34 -14.69 -65.88
CA ILE A 3 -6.48 -14.51 -64.98
C ILE A 3 -7.10 -15.91 -64.80
N PRO A 4 -7.55 -16.25 -63.58
CA PRO A 4 -8.87 -16.88 -63.47
C PRO A 4 -9.67 -16.32 -62.26
N ILE A 5 -10.94 -15.92 -62.34
CA ILE A 5 -12.25 -16.61 -62.55
C ILE A 5 -13.11 -16.34 -61.29
N LEU A 6 -14.38 -16.02 -61.55
CA LEU A 6 -15.49 -15.67 -60.68
C LEU A 6 -15.80 -16.64 -59.52
N ALA A 7 -16.42 -16.12 -58.45
CA ALA A 7 -17.67 -16.69 -57.91
C ALA A 7 -18.43 -15.65 -57.08
N ALA A 8 -19.67 -15.38 -57.50
CA ALA A 8 -20.67 -14.62 -56.76
C ALA A 8 -21.37 -15.53 -55.73
N GLY A 9 -21.75 -14.97 -54.58
CA GLY A 9 -22.57 -15.63 -53.57
C GLY A 9 -23.18 -14.60 -52.62
N LEU A 10 -24.44 -14.27 -52.87
CA LEU A 10 -25.29 -13.34 -52.13
C LEU A 10 -26.21 -14.15 -51.21
N VAL A 11 -26.14 -13.99 -49.87
CA VAL A 11 -27.30 -14.15 -48.97
C VAL A 11 -27.08 -13.27 -47.72
N ALA A 12 -28.09 -12.45 -47.43
CA ALA A 12 -28.22 -11.60 -46.27
C ALA A 12 -28.62 -12.36 -45.00
N THR A 13 -28.29 -11.82 -43.82
CA THR A 13 -29.23 -11.78 -42.68
C THR A 13 -28.75 -10.75 -41.66
N LEU A 14 -29.70 -9.93 -41.21
CA LEU A 14 -29.54 -8.89 -40.22
C LEU A 14 -29.12 -9.47 -38.87
N GLY A 15 -28.17 -8.78 -38.22
CA GLY A 15 -27.86 -8.96 -36.81
C GLY A 15 -27.28 -7.68 -36.26
N ILE A 16 -28.14 -6.70 -35.97
CA ILE A 16 -27.77 -5.51 -35.20
C ILE A 16 -27.52 -5.99 -33.77
N ALA A 17 -26.29 -6.38 -33.46
CA ALA A 17 -25.83 -6.51 -32.09
C ALA A 17 -25.28 -5.15 -31.66
N THR A 18 -26.15 -4.31 -31.12
CA THR A 18 -25.75 -3.20 -30.25
C THR A 18 -25.04 -3.80 -29.03
N ALA A 19 -23.75 -4.06 -29.16
CA ALA A 19 -22.87 -4.25 -28.02
C ALA A 19 -22.69 -2.87 -27.40
N THR A 20 -23.58 -2.54 -26.47
CA THR A 20 -23.47 -1.43 -25.54
C THR A 20 -22.06 -1.46 -24.96
N GLY A 21 -21.21 -0.57 -25.48
CA GLY A 21 -19.94 -0.20 -24.88
C GLY A 21 -20.22 0.54 -23.59
N GLN A 22 -20.59 -0.21 -22.55
CA GLN A 22 -20.47 0.25 -21.19
C GLN A 22 -19.01 0.04 -20.81
N GLN A 23 -18.22 1.08 -21.12
CA GLN A 23 -16.94 1.34 -20.48
C GLN A 23 -17.19 1.32 -18.97
N ALA A 24 -16.99 0.16 -18.36
CA ALA A 24 -16.83 0.01 -16.94
C ALA A 24 -15.64 0.89 -16.57
N LYS A 25 -15.94 2.04 -15.97
CA LYS A 25 -14.96 2.94 -15.38
C LYS A 25 -14.02 2.07 -14.56
N SER A 26 -12.78 1.98 -15.01
CA SER A 26 -11.70 1.34 -14.27
C SER A 26 -11.42 2.19 -13.04
N ASN A 27 -12.26 2.03 -12.02
CA ASN A 27 -11.93 2.47 -10.69
C ASN A 27 -10.74 1.61 -10.28
N SER A 28 -9.55 2.19 -10.39
CA SER A 28 -8.29 1.63 -9.90
C SER A 28 -8.36 1.59 -8.38
N THR A 29 -9.20 0.69 -7.88
CA THR A 29 -9.08 0.16 -6.54
C THR A 29 -7.71 -0.52 -6.53
N PRO A 30 -6.78 -0.13 -5.65
CA PRO A 30 -5.51 -0.84 -5.56
C PRO A 30 -5.85 -2.33 -5.39
N THR A 31 -5.38 -3.16 -6.31
CA THR A 31 -5.63 -4.60 -6.31
C THR A 31 -5.33 -5.11 -4.90
N ARG A 32 -6.38 -5.48 -4.16
CA ARG A 32 -6.25 -5.92 -2.76
C ARG A 32 -5.29 -7.11 -2.78
N ALA A 33 -4.16 -6.98 -2.08
CA ALA A 33 -3.10 -7.99 -2.05
C ALA A 33 -3.70 -9.38 -1.81
N SER A 34 -3.18 -10.43 -2.45
CA SER A 34 -3.61 -11.81 -2.22
C SER A 34 -3.44 -12.19 -0.75
N ALA A 35 -4.13 -13.23 -0.27
CA ALA A 35 -4.03 -13.66 1.13
C ALA A 35 -2.57 -13.95 1.55
N ALA A 36 -1.80 -14.58 0.67
CA ALA A 36 -0.38 -14.85 0.89
C ALA A 36 0.50 -13.58 0.91
N GLU A 37 0.17 -12.58 0.09
CA GLU A 37 0.87 -11.28 0.12
C GLU A 37 0.55 -10.50 1.39
N ARG A 38 -0.72 -10.51 1.83
CA ARG A 38 -1.11 -9.91 3.12
C ARG A 38 -0.36 -10.55 4.27
N GLU A 39 -0.27 -11.89 4.30
CA GLU A 39 0.51 -12.61 5.30
C GLU A 39 1.98 -12.16 5.31
N LYS A 40 2.62 -12.06 4.14
CA LYS A 40 3.99 -11.56 4.01
C LYS A 40 4.13 -10.11 4.48
N ALA A 41 3.17 -9.25 4.16
CA ALA A 41 3.16 -7.86 4.59
C ALA A 41 3.04 -7.75 6.12
N PHE A 42 2.15 -8.54 6.73
CA PHE A 42 2.03 -8.62 8.19
C PHE A 42 3.32 -9.15 8.83
N ALA A 43 3.95 -10.18 8.27
CA ALA A 43 5.21 -10.70 8.77
C ALA A 43 6.32 -9.62 8.76
N ALA A 44 6.44 -8.87 7.66
CA ALA A 44 7.39 -7.77 7.56
C ALA A 44 7.05 -6.63 8.53
N MET A 45 5.77 -6.31 8.74
CA MET A 45 5.35 -5.32 9.73
C MET A 45 5.74 -5.74 11.15
N LEU A 46 5.48 -6.99 11.54
CA LEU A 46 5.84 -7.51 12.87
C LEU A 46 7.36 -7.54 13.07
N GLU A 47 8.13 -7.85 12.03
CA GLU A 47 9.59 -7.73 12.06
C GLU A 47 10.02 -6.27 12.36
N GLY A 48 9.38 -5.30 11.71
CA GLY A 48 9.62 -3.88 11.98
C GLY A 48 9.26 -3.46 13.40
N GLN A 49 8.13 -3.94 13.93
CA GLN A 49 7.73 -3.68 15.32
C GLN A 49 8.72 -4.26 16.34
N ARG A 50 9.31 -5.43 16.05
CA ARG A 50 10.38 -6.00 16.88
C ARG A 50 11.58 -5.06 16.96
N TYR A 51 12.01 -4.49 15.84
CA TYR A 51 13.09 -3.51 15.85
C TYR A 51 12.69 -2.20 16.54
N MET A 52 11.46 -1.71 16.35
CA MET A 52 10.93 -0.53 17.03
C MET A 52 10.92 -0.70 18.57
N TRP A 53 10.58 -1.89 19.04
CA TRP A 53 10.67 -2.24 20.46
C TRP A 53 12.10 -2.13 20.98
N LEU A 54 13.09 -2.56 20.19
CA LEU A 54 14.51 -2.40 20.52
C LEU A 54 14.92 -0.92 20.53
N VAL A 55 14.45 -0.11 19.59
CA VAL A 55 14.68 1.36 19.58
C VAL A 55 14.23 1.97 20.90
N SER A 56 13.02 1.63 21.36
CA SER A 56 12.44 2.21 22.58
C SER A 56 13.15 1.81 23.88
N ARG A 57 13.93 0.71 23.86
CA ARG A 57 14.60 0.15 25.06
C ARG A 57 16.11 0.35 25.07
N THR A 58 16.68 0.80 23.96
CA THR A 58 18.12 0.95 23.81
C THR A 58 18.52 2.38 24.15
N ARG A 59 19.52 2.56 25.01
CA ARG A 59 20.07 3.90 25.33
C ARG A 59 21.19 4.34 24.39
N SER A 60 21.87 3.37 23.76
CA SER A 60 22.96 3.66 22.82
C SER A 60 22.40 4.24 21.52
N GLN A 61 22.76 5.48 21.22
CA GLN A 61 22.29 6.20 20.02
C GLN A 61 22.64 5.47 18.73
N THR A 62 23.84 4.88 18.63
CA THR A 62 24.26 4.10 17.46
C THR A 62 23.36 2.88 17.25
N VAL A 63 23.11 2.12 18.33
CA VAL A 63 22.28 0.90 18.25
C VAL A 63 20.81 1.27 18.01
N MET A 64 20.33 2.40 18.54
CA MET A 64 19.02 2.95 18.20
C MET A 64 18.93 3.26 16.70
N ALA A 65 19.90 3.98 16.13
CA ALA A 65 19.91 4.31 14.70
C ALA A 65 19.95 3.06 13.82
N THR A 66 20.74 2.04 14.20
CA THR A 66 20.76 0.75 13.51
C THR A 66 19.39 0.06 13.55
N ASN A 67 18.78 -0.06 14.73
CA ASN A 67 17.45 -0.67 14.86
C ASN A 67 16.36 0.14 14.15
N ALA A 68 16.45 1.47 14.16
CA ALA A 68 15.51 2.32 13.44
C ALA A 68 15.60 2.13 11.93
N SER A 69 16.81 1.98 11.38
CA SER A 69 17.02 1.66 9.96
C SER A 69 16.41 0.29 9.59
N LEU A 70 16.64 -0.72 10.44
CA LEU A 70 16.07 -2.06 10.26
C LEU A 70 14.54 -2.04 10.33
N ALA A 71 13.96 -1.32 11.30
CA ALA A 71 12.52 -1.12 11.42
C ALA A 71 11.94 -0.45 10.17
N LYS A 72 12.57 0.63 9.71
CA LYS A 72 12.15 1.36 8.50
C LYS A 72 12.16 0.47 7.27
N SER A 73 13.21 -0.33 7.09
CA SER A 73 13.31 -1.29 5.96
C SER A 73 12.22 -2.37 6.03
N ALA A 74 11.94 -2.92 7.21
CA ALA A 74 10.90 -3.91 7.39
C ALA A 74 9.49 -3.35 7.11
N PHE A 75 9.20 -2.15 7.60
CA PHE A 75 7.94 -1.47 7.30
C PHE A 75 7.80 -1.08 5.83
N ALA A 76 8.89 -0.66 5.17
CA ALA A 76 8.90 -0.41 3.73
C ALA A 76 8.48 -1.65 2.93
N ARG A 77 9.07 -2.82 3.25
CA ARG A 77 8.66 -4.09 2.64
C ARG A 77 7.18 -4.42 2.88
N ALA A 78 6.66 -4.13 4.07
CA ALA A 78 5.26 -4.36 4.39
C ALA A 78 4.34 -3.54 3.47
N VAL A 79 4.61 -2.24 3.30
CA VAL A 79 3.79 -1.36 2.45
C VAL A 79 4.02 -1.55 0.95
N GLU A 80 5.18 -2.05 0.54
CA GLU A 80 5.45 -2.48 -0.84
C GLU A 80 4.65 -3.74 -1.20
N THR A 81 4.53 -4.66 -0.24
CA THR A 81 3.81 -5.93 -0.42
C THR A 81 2.29 -5.72 -0.35
N ASP A 82 1.81 -4.97 0.65
CA ASP A 82 0.42 -4.58 0.78
C ASP A 82 0.30 -3.06 1.01
N PRO A 83 0.09 -2.28 -0.06
CA PRO A 83 -0.12 -0.84 0.03
C PRO A 83 -1.42 -0.43 0.76
N SER A 84 -2.31 -1.38 1.04
CA SER A 84 -3.57 -1.17 1.78
C SER A 84 -3.49 -1.54 3.26
N LEU A 85 -2.29 -1.86 3.76
CA LEU A 85 -2.07 -2.17 5.19
C LEU A 85 -1.91 -0.88 6.00
N ALA A 86 -3.01 -0.36 6.56
CA ALA A 86 -3.03 0.89 7.32
C ALA A 86 -2.14 0.86 8.58
N GLU A 87 -2.04 -0.30 9.23
CA GLU A 87 -1.23 -0.53 10.43
C GLU A 87 0.26 -0.36 10.15
N ALA A 88 0.74 -0.71 8.94
CA ALA A 88 2.13 -0.51 8.56
C ALA A 88 2.47 0.99 8.45
N TYR A 89 1.58 1.80 7.86
CA TYR A 89 1.75 3.25 7.83
C TYR A 89 1.71 3.87 9.24
N THR A 90 0.85 3.35 10.11
CA THR A 90 0.79 3.76 11.52
C THR A 90 2.09 3.45 12.25
N ALA A 91 2.66 2.25 12.05
CA ALA A 91 3.92 1.86 12.65
C ALA A 91 5.11 2.69 12.11
N MET A 92 5.10 3.03 10.82
CA MET A 92 6.10 3.96 10.26
C MET A 92 5.98 5.36 10.87
N ALA A 93 4.75 5.85 11.09
CA ALA A 93 4.53 7.14 11.73
C ALA A 93 5.05 7.15 13.18
N GLU A 94 4.80 6.07 13.94
CA GLU A 94 5.35 5.94 15.30
C GLU A 94 6.87 5.87 15.30
N LEU A 95 7.47 5.12 14.36
CA LEU A 95 8.92 5.07 14.19
C LEU A 95 9.51 6.45 13.90
N ALA A 96 8.87 7.26 13.04
CA ALA A 96 9.31 8.62 12.73
C ALA A 96 9.28 9.54 13.96
N ILE A 97 8.45 9.25 14.98
CA ILE A 97 8.42 10.00 16.24
C ILE A 97 9.55 9.55 17.18
N VAL A 98 9.77 8.24 17.31
CA VAL A 98 10.67 7.69 18.34
C VAL A 98 12.12 7.53 17.89
N ALA A 99 12.37 7.39 16.60
CA ALA A 99 13.71 7.23 16.06
C ALA A 99 14.42 8.60 15.97
N PRO A 100 15.69 8.70 16.37
CA PRO A 100 16.48 9.92 16.17
C PRO A 100 17.01 10.02 14.72
N PRO A 101 16.95 11.21 14.08
CA PRO A 101 16.22 12.39 14.51
C PRO A 101 14.71 12.21 14.31
N GLY A 102 13.90 12.64 15.28
CA GLY A 102 12.45 12.58 15.15
C GLY A 102 11.97 13.47 14.01
N ASP A 103 11.02 12.97 13.21
CA ASP A 103 10.42 13.65 12.07
C ASP A 103 8.89 13.66 12.21
N SER A 104 8.40 14.68 12.90
CA SER A 104 6.96 14.84 13.16
C SER A 104 6.17 15.15 11.89
N ALA A 105 6.77 15.82 10.90
CA ALA A 105 6.10 16.14 9.64
C ALA A 105 5.80 14.87 8.85
N SER A 106 6.81 14.01 8.68
CA SER A 106 6.65 12.69 8.07
C SER A 106 5.67 11.81 8.85
N ALA A 107 5.72 11.84 10.17
CA ALA A 107 4.76 11.12 11.02
C ALA A 107 3.31 11.53 10.77
N VAL A 108 3.03 12.83 10.63
CA VAL A 108 1.68 13.33 10.28
C VAL A 108 1.24 12.81 8.92
N ASP A 109 2.09 12.87 7.90
CA ASP A 109 1.75 12.44 6.55
C ASP A 109 1.46 10.94 6.46
N LEU A 110 2.27 10.13 7.16
CA LEU A 110 2.07 8.69 7.28
C LEU A 110 0.79 8.35 8.03
N ALA A 111 0.51 9.01 9.15
CA ALA A 111 -0.73 8.79 9.90
C ALA A 111 -1.97 9.22 9.11
N LYS A 112 -1.92 10.35 8.38
CA LYS A 112 -3.00 10.74 7.44
C LYS A 112 -3.19 9.70 6.33
N ARG A 113 -2.11 9.07 5.85
CA ARG A 113 -2.21 8.00 4.85
C ARG A 113 -2.89 6.77 5.42
N ALA A 114 -2.57 6.37 6.65
CA ALA A 114 -3.28 5.30 7.34
C ALA A 114 -4.79 5.59 7.46
N VAL A 115 -5.19 6.80 7.88
CA VAL A 115 -6.61 7.21 7.95
C VAL A 115 -7.31 7.20 6.59
N ARG A 116 -6.59 7.52 5.50
CA ARG A 116 -7.17 7.43 4.14
C ARG A 116 -7.44 6.00 3.70
N ILE A 117 -6.64 5.04 4.19
CA ILE A 117 -6.79 3.62 3.86
C ILE A 117 -7.85 2.98 4.74
N ASP A 118 -7.80 3.27 6.04
CA ASP A 118 -8.73 2.81 7.06
C ASP A 118 -9.14 4.00 7.93
N GLN A 119 -10.38 4.45 7.76
CA GLN A 119 -10.92 5.62 8.44
C GLN A 119 -11.04 5.43 9.95
N ASP A 120 -11.17 4.18 10.41
CA ASP A 120 -11.34 3.82 11.81
C ASP A 120 -10.03 3.40 12.47
N ASN A 121 -8.88 3.62 11.82
CA ASN A 121 -7.58 3.23 12.33
C ASN A 121 -7.24 3.98 13.63
N ILE A 122 -7.47 3.33 14.77
CA ILE A 122 -7.28 3.89 16.12
C ILE A 122 -5.83 4.35 16.33
N GLY A 123 -4.86 3.58 15.82
CA GLY A 123 -3.46 3.89 15.97
C GLY A 123 -3.06 5.17 15.24
N ALA A 124 -3.58 5.38 14.03
CA ALA A 124 -3.35 6.59 13.26
C ALA A 124 -3.98 7.83 13.92
N HIS A 125 -5.22 7.72 14.41
CA HIS A 125 -5.88 8.80 15.15
C HIS A 125 -5.13 9.15 16.44
N ARG A 126 -4.63 8.15 17.17
CA ARG A 126 -3.79 8.37 18.36
C ARG A 126 -2.52 9.15 18.03
N ILE A 127 -1.86 8.83 16.91
CA ILE A 127 -0.67 9.55 16.45
C ILE A 127 -1.01 10.99 16.08
N LEU A 128 -2.07 11.21 15.29
CA LEU A 128 -2.48 12.56 14.90
C LEU A 128 -2.86 13.41 16.13
N ALA A 129 -3.62 12.85 17.07
CA ALA A 129 -3.95 13.54 18.32
C ALA A 129 -2.69 13.94 19.10
N ARG A 130 -1.71 13.04 19.20
CA ARG A 130 -0.42 13.33 19.86
C ARG A 130 0.38 14.44 19.17
N LEU A 131 0.30 14.57 17.85
CA LEU A 131 1.09 15.53 17.08
C LEU A 131 0.41 16.89 16.88
N TYR A 132 -0.90 16.97 17.13
CA TYR A 132 -1.69 18.21 17.00
C TYR A 132 -1.95 18.92 18.33
N THR A 133 -1.50 18.35 19.44
CA THR A 133 -1.53 18.99 20.76
C THR A 133 -0.19 19.65 21.04
#